data_AF-A0A9D6ESU6-F1
#
_entry.id   AF-A0A9D6ESU6-F1
#
_cell.length_a   1.000
_cell.length_b   1.000
_cell.length_c   1.000
_cell.angle_alpha   90.00
_cell.angle_beta   90.00
_cell.angle_gamma   90.00
#
_symmetry.space_group_name_H-M   'P 1'
#
loop_
_entity.id
_entity.type
_entity.pdbx_description
1 polymer ?
#
loop_
_entity_poly.entity_id
_entity_poly.type
_entity_poly.pdbx_seq_one_letter_code
_entity_poly.pdbx_strand_id
1 'polypeptide(L)'
;MKSNPRITFPGKKLLLFFFLGSIIVTGIVSLRSVLSGSTPFWFDPARDFLLASQNSKKFSLIGPPTGIPGIFYGPYWIWAISAAMKVSLDPRIVTLLVLTIPYFLFFPLILIRFSKWIGVGASFLIWLYFILAYERYTTFLWNPHLTPLFFLLLAFFVITSRSEFEAKKEIWKIFLAGLCSGFILNIHLSFGLGVFLSTLIFLGIESISSLMKSKKSTRRILWKKRAVVFLTFCAGVFLTYLPILTFEFRHGFTQTKAFWQTFTQAALYNSASVGQTGLTKLQILHYFLMIPASFLRLGIESTLGLFAVGFMYFFSQRNVKGENQNLYGRAFGFLLLTATVTLALYETSKNPVWQYHFVGFEVIFLLFLVVLFRGSKMFIRGGLIWGSILVILYMVSYTKTFSVDPLTISSLSTKQNIVEKILEDGQKPFTVFVYSPAIYTYDYDYLFEWLGRGNYRKDVSQEKISLIYLIIPETSQPIRDDFIEYKTPKNRFITVTTWKFPDRTEVIKREENKSTVKDQ
;
A
#
# COMPACT_ATOMS: atom_id res chain seq x y z
N MET A 1 17.53 -6.30 -42.75
CA MET A 1 16.62 -6.05 -41.60
C MET A 1 15.26 -6.69 -41.87
N LYS A 2 14.97 -7.89 -41.33
CA LYS A 2 13.58 -8.37 -41.29
C LYS A 2 12.96 -7.78 -40.03
N SER A 3 11.97 -6.90 -40.18
CA SER A 3 11.21 -6.36 -39.05
C SER A 3 10.70 -7.56 -38.24
N ASN A 4 11.00 -7.56 -36.94
CA ASN A 4 10.40 -8.51 -36.01
C ASN A 4 8.89 -8.50 -36.30
N PRO A 5 8.23 -9.66 -36.52
CA PRO A 5 6.80 -9.67 -36.82
C PRO A 5 6.11 -8.95 -35.67
N ARG A 6 5.72 -7.69 -35.90
CA ARG A 6 4.88 -6.96 -34.97
C ARG A 6 3.70 -7.89 -34.80
N ILE A 7 3.46 -8.33 -33.56
CA ILE A 7 2.33 -9.19 -33.25
C ILE A 7 1.08 -8.38 -33.62
N THR A 8 0.63 -8.54 -34.85
CA THR A 8 -0.61 -7.99 -35.38
C THR A 8 -1.65 -8.97 -34.92
N PHE A 9 -2.13 -8.77 -33.70
CA PHE A 9 -3.41 -9.37 -33.31
C PHE A 9 -4.47 -8.78 -34.24
N PRO A 10 -5.16 -9.60 -35.07
CA PRO A 10 -6.45 -9.17 -35.60
C PRO A 10 -7.32 -8.81 -34.39
N GLY A 11 -7.90 -7.61 -34.37
CA GLY A 11 -8.69 -7.13 -33.23
C GLY A 11 -7.94 -6.30 -32.19
N LYS A 12 -6.86 -5.57 -32.50
CA LYS A 12 -6.28 -4.58 -31.57
C LYS A 12 -7.32 -3.60 -31.01
N LYS A 13 -8.26 -3.16 -31.84
CA LYS A 13 -9.39 -2.30 -31.42
C LYS A 13 -10.27 -3.02 -30.41
N LEU A 14 -10.56 -4.31 -30.64
CA LEU A 14 -11.36 -5.14 -29.75
C LEU A 14 -10.64 -5.38 -28.41
N LEU A 15 -9.34 -5.66 -28.42
CA LEU A 15 -8.56 -5.85 -27.20
C LEU A 15 -8.42 -4.55 -26.40
N LEU A 16 -8.27 -3.41 -27.07
CA LEU A 16 -8.31 -2.10 -26.43
C LEU A 16 -9.70 -1.82 -25.85
N PHE A 17 -10.77 -2.16 -26.57
CA PHE A 17 -12.14 -2.05 -26.07
C PHE A 17 -12.35 -2.88 -24.80
N PHE A 18 -11.90 -4.14 -24.77
CA PHE A 18 -11.95 -4.95 -23.55
C PHE A 18 -11.07 -4.42 -22.42
N PHE A 19 -9.90 -3.86 -22.74
CA PHE A 19 -9.03 -3.24 -21.75
C PHE A 19 -9.69 -2.00 -21.11
N LEU A 20 -10.28 -1.12 -21.92
CA LEU A 20 -11.03 0.03 -21.44
C LEU A 20 -12.29 -0.39 -20.68
N GLY A 21 -13.01 -1.39 -21.19
CA GLY A 21 -14.17 -1.98 -20.52
C GLY A 21 -13.81 -2.54 -19.15
N SER A 22 -12.67 -3.22 -19.01
CA SER A 22 -12.24 -3.74 -17.72
C SER A 22 -11.86 -2.62 -16.76
N ILE A 23 -11.22 -1.54 -17.22
CA ILE A 23 -10.95 -0.33 -16.42
C ILE A 23 -12.25 0.29 -15.92
N ILE A 24 -13.25 0.44 -16.79
CA ILE A 24 -14.54 1.05 -16.43
C ILE A 24 -15.29 0.17 -15.42
N VAL A 25 -15.41 -1.13 -15.70
CA VAL A 25 -16.16 -2.07 -14.84
C VAL A 25 -15.56 -2.13 -13.44
N THR A 26 -14.25 -2.34 -13.33
CA THR A 26 -13.61 -2.38 -12.01
C THR A 26 -13.53 -1.01 -11.36
N GLY A 27 -13.47 0.06 -12.16
CA GLY A 27 -13.58 1.44 -11.70
C GLY A 27 -14.93 1.70 -11.02
N ILE A 28 -16.03 1.26 -11.61
CA ILE A 28 -17.37 1.39 -11.01
C ILE A 28 -17.45 0.65 -9.67
N VAL A 29 -16.88 -0.56 -9.59
CA VAL A 29 -16.83 -1.34 -8.35
C VAL A 29 -16.06 -0.58 -7.26
N SER A 30 -14.82 -0.15 -7.54
CA SER A 30 -14.01 0.61 -6.59
C SER A 30 -14.67 1.93 -6.18
N LEU A 31 -15.22 2.67 -7.15
CA LEU A 31 -15.92 3.93 -6.90
C LEU A 31 -17.11 3.72 -5.97
N ARG A 32 -17.91 2.69 -6.20
CA ARG A 32 -19.08 2.41 -5.39
C ARG A 32 -18.68 1.99 -3.97
N SER A 33 -17.63 1.18 -3.80
CA SER A 33 -17.07 0.85 -2.47
C SER A 33 -16.58 2.11 -1.74
N VAL A 34 -15.88 3.02 -2.43
CA VAL A 34 -15.37 4.27 -1.84
C VAL A 34 -16.50 5.26 -1.51
N LEU A 35 -17.41 5.53 -2.45
CA LEU A 35 -18.48 6.53 -2.28
C LEU A 35 -19.55 6.10 -1.28
N SER A 36 -19.81 4.79 -1.16
CA SER A 36 -20.70 4.26 -0.14
C SER A 36 -20.11 4.30 1.28
N GLY A 37 -18.81 4.59 1.42
CA GLY A 37 -18.14 4.55 2.71
C GLY A 37 -18.02 3.14 3.29
N SER A 38 -18.10 2.09 2.46
CA SER A 38 -17.91 0.71 2.87
C SER A 38 -16.45 0.34 3.13
N THR A 39 -15.56 1.34 3.15
CA THR A 39 -14.13 1.19 3.31
C THR A 39 -13.77 1.05 4.79
N PRO A 40 -12.76 0.24 5.14
CA PRO A 40 -12.27 0.17 6.52
C PRO A 40 -11.74 1.53 6.97
N PHE A 41 -12.27 2.05 8.07
CA PHE A 41 -11.84 3.31 8.68
C PHE A 41 -11.51 3.08 10.15
N TRP A 42 -10.34 2.50 10.37
CA TRP A 42 -9.88 2.08 11.70
C TRP A 42 -8.68 2.94 12.13
N PHE A 43 -7.80 2.37 12.95
CA PHE A 43 -6.66 3.05 13.54
C PHE A 43 -5.75 3.77 12.53
N ASP A 44 -5.17 3.04 11.56
CA ASP A 44 -4.15 3.60 10.67
C ASP A 44 -4.68 4.72 9.74
N PRO A 45 -5.75 4.50 8.95
CA PRO A 45 -6.28 5.56 8.10
C PRO A 45 -6.67 6.79 8.91
N ALA A 46 -7.38 6.60 10.03
CA ALA A 46 -7.87 7.73 10.82
C ALA A 46 -6.76 8.51 11.51
N ARG A 47 -5.73 7.82 12.04
CA ARG A 47 -4.49 8.47 12.51
C ARG A 47 -3.91 9.35 11.41
N ASP A 48 -3.79 8.80 10.21
CA ASP A 48 -3.15 9.51 9.09
C ASP A 48 -3.98 10.72 8.63
N PHE A 49 -5.32 10.64 8.72
CA PHE A 49 -6.22 11.78 8.50
C PHE A 49 -6.05 12.88 9.55
N LEU A 50 -5.92 12.53 10.84
CA LEU A 50 -5.64 13.51 11.91
C LEU A 50 -4.27 14.18 11.70
N LEU A 51 -3.24 13.39 11.39
CA LEU A 51 -1.90 13.90 11.07
C LEU A 51 -1.92 14.81 9.84
N ALA A 52 -2.69 14.45 8.81
CA ALA A 52 -2.85 15.27 7.61
C ALA A 52 -3.65 16.56 7.87
N SER A 53 -4.68 16.51 8.73
CA SER A 53 -5.38 17.72 9.20
C SER A 53 -4.41 18.65 9.92
N GLN A 54 -3.61 18.13 10.85
CA GLN A 54 -2.61 18.92 11.59
C GLN A 54 -1.48 19.45 10.68
N ASN A 55 -1.13 18.70 9.64
CA ASN A 55 -0.13 19.10 8.65
C ASN A 55 -0.49 20.41 7.92
N SER A 56 -1.79 20.74 7.82
CA SER A 56 -2.23 22.03 7.28
C SER A 56 -1.80 23.22 8.15
N LYS A 57 -1.59 23.02 9.45
CA LYS A 57 -1.14 24.04 10.40
C LYS A 57 0.38 24.04 10.55
N LYS A 58 1.00 22.86 10.51
CA LYS A 58 2.46 22.69 10.64
C LYS A 58 2.95 21.60 9.70
N PHE A 59 3.69 22.01 8.68
CA PHE A 59 4.24 21.10 7.68
C PHE A 59 5.15 20.04 8.34
N SER A 60 4.75 18.77 8.22
CA SER A 60 5.43 17.62 8.78
C SER A 60 6.63 17.24 7.92
N LEU A 61 7.72 16.87 8.57
CA LEU A 61 8.95 16.40 7.93
C LEU A 61 9.13 14.88 8.04
N ILE A 62 8.24 14.22 8.78
CA ILE A 62 8.16 12.78 9.00
C ILE A 62 6.70 12.33 8.84
N GLY A 63 6.51 11.06 8.51
CA GLY A 63 5.23 10.40 8.37
C GLY A 63 4.82 9.60 9.60
N PRO A 64 3.92 8.61 9.44
CA PRO A 64 3.51 7.75 10.54
C PRO A 64 4.68 6.92 11.10
N PRO A 65 4.58 6.40 12.34
CA PRO A 65 5.59 5.53 12.91
C PRO A 65 5.74 4.25 12.08
N THR A 66 6.96 3.73 12.04
CA THR A 66 7.22 2.39 11.52
C THR A 66 6.91 1.34 12.60
N GLY A 67 7.11 0.07 12.29
CA GLY A 67 7.10 -0.99 13.31
C GLY A 67 8.29 -0.94 14.28
N ILE A 68 9.30 -0.10 14.04
CA ILE A 68 10.48 0.04 14.90
C ILE A 68 10.31 1.30 15.76
N PRO A 69 10.35 1.18 17.11
CA PRO A 69 10.23 2.32 18.00
C PRO A 69 11.22 3.45 17.68
N GLY A 70 10.72 4.68 17.60
CA GLY A 70 11.54 5.86 17.33
C GLY A 70 11.95 6.05 15.86
N ILE A 71 11.48 5.19 14.94
CA ILE A 71 11.70 5.35 13.50
C ILE A 71 10.37 5.63 12.81
N PHE A 72 10.33 6.66 11.98
CA PHE A 72 9.16 7.11 11.25
C PHE A 72 9.37 6.98 9.75
N TYR A 73 8.25 6.84 9.04
CA TYR A 73 8.20 6.92 7.58
C TYR A 73 8.52 8.34 7.09
N GLY A 74 8.68 8.49 5.78
CA GLY A 74 8.74 9.81 5.15
C GLY A 74 7.38 10.49 5.16
N PRO A 75 7.33 11.82 5.01
CA PRO A 75 6.09 12.57 5.16
C PRO A 75 5.17 12.49 3.93
N TYR A 76 5.62 11.86 2.83
CA TYR A 76 4.92 11.87 1.53
C TYR A 76 3.50 11.32 1.59
N TRP A 77 3.27 10.28 2.40
CA TRP A 77 1.93 9.74 2.60
C TRP A 77 0.99 10.77 3.23
N ILE A 78 1.44 11.42 4.31
CA ILE A 78 0.69 12.48 4.98
C ILE A 78 0.51 13.69 4.06
N TRP A 79 1.52 14.04 3.25
CA TRP A 79 1.41 15.12 2.28
C TRP A 79 0.40 14.83 1.18
N ALA A 80 0.33 13.59 0.68
CA ALA A 80 -0.67 13.19 -0.31
C ALA A 80 -2.09 13.33 0.25
N ILE A 81 -2.33 12.83 1.46
CA ILE A 81 -3.61 13.00 2.16
C ILE A 81 -3.91 14.48 2.41
N SER A 82 -2.95 15.24 2.93
CA SER A 82 -3.12 16.68 3.21
C SER A 82 -3.44 17.48 1.96
N ALA A 83 -2.81 17.16 0.83
CA ALA A 83 -3.09 17.81 -0.45
C ALA A 83 -4.51 17.52 -0.93
N ALA A 84 -4.97 16.26 -0.81
CA ALA A 84 -6.34 15.89 -1.12
C ALA A 84 -7.36 16.53 -0.14
N MET A 85 -7.00 16.70 1.13
CA MET A 85 -7.84 17.34 2.14
C MET A 85 -8.10 18.83 1.87
N LYS A 86 -7.26 19.49 1.07
CA LYS A 86 -7.54 20.84 0.56
C LYS A 86 -8.77 20.88 -0.36
N VAL A 87 -9.13 19.75 -0.97
CA VAL A 87 -10.33 19.61 -1.80
C VAL A 87 -11.53 19.21 -0.95
N SER A 88 -11.37 18.24 -0.04
CA SER A 88 -12.45 17.80 0.85
C SER A 88 -11.92 17.13 2.11
N LEU A 89 -12.56 17.40 3.25
CA LEU A 89 -12.35 16.67 4.50
C LEU A 89 -13.08 15.31 4.54
N ASP A 90 -13.82 14.95 3.50
CA ASP A 90 -14.47 13.64 3.40
C ASP A 90 -13.43 12.55 3.07
N PRO A 91 -13.26 11.52 3.92
CA PRO A 91 -12.33 10.43 3.65
C PRO A 91 -12.58 9.69 2.33
N ARG A 92 -13.82 9.68 1.82
CA ARG A 92 -14.18 9.05 0.55
C ARG A 92 -13.52 9.79 -0.62
N ILE A 93 -13.64 11.12 -0.63
CA ILE A 93 -13.04 11.98 -1.66
C ILE A 93 -11.52 11.94 -1.57
N VAL A 94 -10.95 11.92 -0.36
CA VAL A 94 -9.51 11.80 -0.18
C VAL A 94 -9.00 10.43 -0.68
N THR A 95 -9.71 9.34 -0.39
CA THR A 95 -9.38 8.01 -0.93
C THR A 95 -9.43 7.98 -2.45
N LEU A 96 -10.45 8.61 -3.04
CA LEU A 96 -10.59 8.75 -4.49
C LEU A 96 -9.37 9.44 -5.11
N LEU A 97 -8.93 10.57 -4.54
CA LEU A 97 -7.82 11.38 -5.06
C LEU A 97 -6.44 10.71 -4.83
N VAL A 98 -6.23 10.07 -3.69
CA VAL A 98 -4.92 9.53 -3.29
C VAL A 98 -4.66 8.13 -3.83
N LEU A 99 -5.69 7.30 -3.96
CA LEU A 99 -5.54 5.90 -4.39
C LEU A 99 -6.31 5.58 -5.66
N THR A 100 -7.64 5.77 -5.66
CA THR A 100 -8.49 5.27 -6.74
C THR A 100 -8.09 5.89 -8.08
N ILE A 101 -8.04 7.21 -8.21
CA ILE A 101 -7.67 7.90 -9.45
C ILE A 101 -6.23 7.53 -9.87
N PRO A 102 -5.20 7.61 -9.00
CA PRO A 102 -3.85 7.20 -9.37
C PRO A 102 -3.75 5.77 -9.92
N TYR A 103 -4.49 4.82 -9.35
CA TYR A 103 -4.51 3.45 -9.86
C TYR A 103 -5.24 3.33 -11.20
N PHE A 104 -6.42 3.93 -11.37
CA PHE A 104 -7.18 3.82 -12.62
C PHE A 104 -6.62 4.69 -13.75
N LEU A 105 -5.82 5.71 -13.44
CA LEU A 105 -5.15 6.57 -14.41
C LEU A 105 -3.71 6.12 -14.68
N PHE A 106 -2.84 6.18 -13.69
CA PHE A 106 -1.40 5.99 -13.91
C PHE A 106 -1.02 4.54 -14.14
N PHE A 107 -1.63 3.58 -13.45
CA PHE A 107 -1.26 2.16 -13.59
C PHE A 107 -1.51 1.66 -15.03
N PRO A 108 -2.69 1.85 -15.66
CA PRO A 108 -2.89 1.56 -17.08
C PRO A 108 -1.95 2.33 -18.01
N LEU A 109 -1.70 3.62 -17.76
CA LEU A 109 -0.80 4.42 -18.60
C LEU A 109 0.63 3.86 -18.60
N ILE A 110 1.13 3.43 -17.44
CA ILE A 110 2.43 2.78 -17.32
C ILE A 110 2.43 1.45 -18.07
N LEU A 111 1.38 0.64 -17.93
CA LEU A 111 1.24 -0.62 -18.65
C LEU A 111 1.15 -0.43 -20.17
N ILE A 112 0.53 0.65 -20.66
CA ILE A 112 0.53 1.01 -22.09
C ILE A 112 1.96 1.33 -22.54
N ARG A 113 2.77 2.00 -21.72
CA ARG A 113 4.20 2.22 -22.04
C ARG A 113 4.98 0.91 -22.05
N PHE A 114 4.74 0.00 -21.10
CA PHE A 114 5.29 -1.36 -21.11
C PHE A 114 4.83 -2.18 -22.31
N SER A 115 3.62 -1.95 -22.82
CA SER A 115 3.04 -2.74 -23.92
C SER A 115 3.85 -2.69 -25.20
N LYS A 116 4.67 -1.64 -25.38
CA LYS A 116 5.63 -1.53 -26.48
C LYS A 116 6.66 -2.67 -26.47
N TRP A 117 6.87 -3.26 -25.30
CA TRP A 117 7.87 -4.29 -25.06
C TRP A 117 7.25 -5.66 -24.75
N ILE A 118 6.28 -5.75 -23.85
CA ILE A 118 5.63 -7.03 -23.49
C ILE A 118 4.43 -7.38 -24.39
N GLY A 119 3.95 -6.44 -25.20
CA GLY A 119 2.75 -6.57 -26.01
C GLY A 119 1.47 -6.16 -25.27
N VAL A 120 0.49 -5.64 -26.02
CA VAL A 120 -0.78 -5.11 -25.46
C VAL A 120 -1.57 -6.18 -24.72
N GLY A 121 -1.61 -7.42 -25.24
CA GLY A 121 -2.31 -8.53 -24.56
C GLY A 121 -1.71 -8.87 -23.20
N ALA A 122 -0.38 -8.77 -23.05
CA ALA A 122 0.28 -9.00 -21.77
C ALA A 122 0.07 -7.85 -20.79
N SER A 123 0.09 -6.60 -21.26
CA SER A 123 -0.30 -5.44 -20.45
C SER A 123 -1.74 -5.54 -19.96
N PHE A 124 -2.67 -5.96 -20.81
CA PHE A 124 -4.06 -6.20 -20.40
C PHE A 124 -4.13 -7.31 -19.36
N LEU A 125 -3.42 -8.42 -19.57
CA LEU A 125 -3.35 -9.51 -18.60
C LEU A 125 -2.86 -9.01 -17.23
N ILE A 126 -1.74 -8.26 -17.16
CA ILE A 126 -1.25 -7.72 -15.88
C ILE A 126 -2.32 -6.86 -15.19
N TRP A 127 -2.94 -5.93 -15.92
CA TRP A 127 -4.01 -5.10 -15.38
C TRP A 127 -5.16 -5.92 -14.82
N LEU A 128 -5.64 -6.89 -15.60
CA LEU A 128 -6.81 -7.70 -15.29
C LEU A 128 -6.60 -8.50 -14.00
N TYR A 129 -5.48 -9.22 -13.89
CA TYR A 129 -5.20 -10.03 -12.70
C TYR A 129 -4.87 -9.15 -11.48
N PHE A 130 -4.20 -8.02 -11.67
CA PHE A 130 -3.91 -7.09 -10.59
C PHE A 130 -5.20 -6.55 -9.95
N ILE A 131 -6.10 -6.00 -10.76
CA ILE A 131 -7.28 -5.32 -10.23
C ILE A 131 -8.31 -6.30 -9.63
N LEU A 132 -8.42 -7.52 -10.18
CA LEU A 132 -9.33 -8.54 -9.67
C LEU A 132 -8.90 -9.12 -8.32
N ALA A 133 -7.60 -9.23 -8.09
CA ALA A 133 -7.07 -9.82 -6.88
C ALA A 133 -6.86 -8.80 -5.76
N TYR A 134 -6.64 -7.52 -6.10
CA TYR A 134 -6.18 -6.51 -5.16
C TYR A 134 -6.97 -5.20 -5.23
N GLU A 135 -8.31 -5.29 -5.32
CA GLU A 135 -9.23 -4.14 -5.24
C GLU A 135 -8.91 -3.20 -4.06
N ARG A 136 -8.47 -3.78 -2.92
CA ARG A 136 -8.12 -3.04 -1.70
C ARG A 136 -7.09 -1.92 -1.92
N TYR A 137 -6.20 -2.04 -2.92
CA TYR A 137 -5.26 -0.97 -3.26
C TYR A 137 -5.93 0.29 -3.80
N THR A 138 -7.16 0.17 -4.29
CA THR A 138 -7.94 1.28 -4.85
C THR A 138 -9.00 1.82 -3.90
N THR A 139 -9.32 1.10 -2.82
CA THR A 139 -10.45 1.41 -1.92
C THR A 139 -10.04 1.61 -0.46
N PHE A 140 -8.93 1.03 0.00
CA PHE A 140 -8.49 1.14 1.39
C PHE A 140 -7.30 2.10 1.50
N LEU A 141 -7.51 3.25 2.16
CA LEU A 141 -6.50 4.30 2.33
C LEU A 141 -5.43 3.88 3.34
N TRP A 142 -4.33 3.30 2.85
CA TRP A 142 -3.23 2.83 3.69
C TRP A 142 -1.86 3.07 3.05
N ASN A 143 -0.86 3.45 3.86
CA ASN A 143 0.45 3.88 3.37
C ASN A 143 1.16 2.91 2.41
N PRO A 144 1.14 1.57 2.61
CA PRO A 144 1.85 0.65 1.72
C PRO A 144 1.17 0.54 0.36
N HIS A 145 -0.09 0.95 0.22
CA HIS A 145 -0.88 0.73 -0.99
C HIS A 145 -0.43 1.57 -2.19
N LEU A 146 0.47 2.56 -2.05
CA LEU A 146 1.11 3.19 -3.21
C LEU A 146 2.36 2.44 -3.72
N THR A 147 2.86 1.49 -2.94
CA THR A 147 4.07 0.70 -3.25
C THR A 147 3.97 -0.05 -4.59
N PRO A 148 2.88 -0.79 -4.91
CA PRO A 148 2.77 -1.49 -6.18
C PRO A 148 2.89 -0.57 -7.41
N LEU A 149 2.30 0.64 -7.34
CA LEU A 149 2.38 1.64 -8.40
C LEU A 149 3.81 2.18 -8.58
N PHE A 150 4.48 2.55 -7.49
CA PHE A 150 5.88 3.01 -7.55
C PHE A 150 6.83 1.90 -7.97
N PHE A 151 6.58 0.65 -7.58
CA PHE A 151 7.38 -0.49 -8.02
C PHE A 151 7.23 -0.72 -9.52
N LEU A 152 6.02 -0.62 -10.08
CA LEU A 152 5.80 -0.72 -11.52
C LEU A 152 6.58 0.37 -12.30
N LEU A 153 6.59 1.61 -11.80
CA LEU A 153 7.40 2.71 -12.36
C LEU A 153 8.90 2.44 -12.24
N LEU A 154 9.37 1.99 -11.08
CA LEU A 154 10.76 1.64 -10.86
C LEU A 154 11.20 0.56 -11.84
N ALA A 155 10.44 -0.54 -11.93
CA ALA A 155 10.71 -1.63 -12.87
C ALA A 155 10.75 -1.11 -14.31
N PHE A 156 9.84 -0.21 -14.70
CA PHE A 156 9.84 0.41 -16.02
C PHE A 156 11.16 1.13 -16.29
N PHE A 157 11.59 2.00 -15.38
CA PHE A 157 12.78 2.81 -15.56
C PHE A 157 14.06 1.98 -15.53
N VAL A 158 14.19 1.03 -14.59
CA VAL A 158 15.37 0.15 -14.48
C VAL A 158 15.47 -0.75 -15.70
N ILE A 159 14.41 -1.46 -16.08
CA ILE A 159 14.42 -2.43 -17.17
C ILE A 159 14.66 -1.73 -18.51
N THR A 160 14.00 -0.60 -18.76
CA THR A 160 14.12 0.13 -20.03
C THR A 160 15.33 1.07 -20.11
N SER A 161 16.07 1.23 -19.02
CA SER A 161 17.34 1.97 -19.05
C SER A 161 18.35 1.21 -19.91
N ARG A 162 19.07 1.84 -20.85
CA ARG A 162 20.10 1.15 -21.64
C ARG A 162 21.44 1.13 -20.91
N SER A 163 22.14 -0.01 -20.97
CA SER A 163 23.45 -0.17 -20.32
C SER A 163 24.52 0.76 -20.87
N GLU A 164 24.37 1.32 -22.07
CA GLU A 164 25.36 2.22 -22.67
C GLU A 164 25.34 3.62 -22.02
N PHE A 165 24.24 4.04 -21.39
CA PHE A 165 24.10 5.29 -20.60
C PHE A 165 24.66 6.57 -21.25
N GLU A 166 24.83 6.60 -22.56
CA GLU A 166 25.44 7.74 -23.26
C GLU A 166 24.46 8.89 -23.46
N ALA A 167 23.16 8.61 -23.45
CA ALA A 167 22.11 9.61 -23.60
C ALA A 167 21.63 10.16 -22.26
N LYS A 168 21.50 11.49 -22.16
CA LYS A 168 20.88 12.22 -21.02
C LYS A 168 19.57 11.59 -20.55
N LYS A 169 18.78 11.05 -21.48
CA LYS A 169 17.52 10.35 -21.22
C LYS A 169 17.67 9.12 -20.31
N GLU A 170 18.76 8.36 -20.44
CA GLU A 170 18.99 7.15 -19.66
C GLU A 170 19.39 7.49 -18.22
N ILE A 171 20.19 8.55 -18.05
CA ILE A 171 20.52 9.11 -16.72
C ILE A 171 19.25 9.54 -15.99
N TRP A 172 18.33 10.24 -16.67
CA TRP A 172 17.05 10.62 -16.09
C TRP A 172 16.20 9.42 -15.67
N LYS A 173 16.15 8.33 -16.45
CA LYS A 173 15.44 7.12 -16.02
C LYS A 173 16.02 6.55 -14.73
N ILE A 174 17.35 6.49 -14.61
CA ILE A 174 18.01 6.00 -13.40
C ILE A 174 17.73 6.90 -12.20
N PHE A 175 17.74 8.22 -12.40
CA PHE A 175 17.35 9.17 -11.37
C PHE A 175 15.90 8.96 -10.91
N LEU A 176 14.97 8.85 -11.86
CA LEU A 176 13.55 8.58 -11.57
C LEU A 176 13.34 7.21 -10.91
N ALA A 177 14.13 6.19 -11.26
CA ALA A 177 14.14 4.91 -10.57
C ALA A 177 14.60 5.07 -9.11
N GLY A 178 15.62 5.90 -8.87
CA GLY A 178 16.06 6.30 -7.53
C GLY A 178 14.95 6.97 -6.73
N LEU A 179 14.23 7.93 -7.34
CA LEU A 179 13.07 8.55 -6.69
C LEU A 179 11.98 7.53 -6.34
N CYS A 180 11.63 6.63 -7.27
CA CYS A 180 10.63 5.60 -6.99
C CYS A 180 11.08 4.67 -5.84
N SER A 181 12.34 4.25 -5.83
CA SER A 181 12.90 3.42 -4.74
C SER A 181 12.87 4.16 -3.41
N GLY A 182 13.20 5.45 -3.42
CA GLY A 182 13.14 6.32 -2.26
C GLY A 182 11.71 6.49 -1.73
N PHE A 183 10.73 6.72 -2.61
CA PHE A 183 9.32 6.78 -2.21
C PHE A 183 8.85 5.46 -1.60
N ILE A 184 9.20 4.30 -2.19
CA ILE A 184 8.85 2.99 -1.63
C ILE A 184 9.44 2.83 -0.23
N LEU A 185 10.72 3.15 -0.02
CA LEU A 185 11.35 3.13 1.32
C LEU A 185 10.60 4.02 2.33
N ASN A 186 10.16 5.19 1.89
CA ASN A 186 9.48 6.17 2.73
C ASN A 186 8.03 5.81 3.05
N ILE A 187 7.36 4.92 2.31
CA ILE A 187 5.96 4.52 2.56
C ILE A 187 5.82 3.07 3.01
N HIS A 188 6.81 2.21 2.72
CA HIS A 188 6.80 0.79 3.05
C HIS A 188 8.23 0.26 3.20
N LEU A 189 8.80 0.41 4.40
CA LEU A 189 10.22 0.26 4.67
C LEU A 189 10.70 -1.18 4.46
N SER A 190 9.92 -2.16 4.91
CA SER A 190 10.26 -3.58 4.82
C SER A 190 10.41 -4.06 3.37
N PHE A 191 9.42 -3.79 2.51
CA PHE A 191 9.51 -4.08 1.08
C PHE A 191 10.51 -3.16 0.37
N GLY A 192 10.52 -1.88 0.71
CA GLY A 192 11.40 -0.87 0.13
C GLY A 192 12.89 -1.17 0.29
N LEU A 193 13.29 -1.74 1.44
CA LEU A 193 14.68 -2.14 1.65
C LEU A 193 15.11 -3.25 0.69
N GLY A 194 14.25 -4.26 0.47
CA GLY A 194 14.51 -5.33 -0.50
C GLY A 194 14.56 -4.83 -1.94
N VAL A 195 13.64 -3.93 -2.32
CA VAL A 195 13.64 -3.29 -3.64
C VAL A 195 14.88 -2.42 -3.85
N PHE A 196 15.27 -1.62 -2.85
CA PHE A 196 16.45 -0.77 -2.92
C PHE A 196 17.74 -1.60 -3.09
N LEU A 197 17.94 -2.61 -2.23
CA LEU A 197 19.13 -3.48 -2.28
C LEU A 197 19.17 -4.28 -3.58
N SER A 198 18.06 -4.88 -4.01
CA SER A 198 18.02 -5.60 -5.29
C SER A 198 18.30 -4.69 -6.49
N THR A 199 17.84 -3.44 -6.47
CA THR A 199 18.14 -2.47 -7.54
C THR A 199 19.63 -2.12 -7.57
N LEU A 200 20.27 -1.87 -6.42
CA LEU A 200 21.72 -1.64 -6.34
C LEU A 200 22.52 -2.84 -6.85
N ILE A 201 22.17 -4.05 -6.39
CA ILE A 201 22.84 -5.28 -6.82
C ILE A 201 22.65 -5.48 -8.34
N PHE A 202 21.44 -5.25 -8.86
CA PHE A 202 21.17 -5.36 -10.29
C PHE A 202 22.02 -4.40 -11.13
N LEU A 203 22.07 -3.12 -10.74
CA LEU A 203 22.91 -2.12 -11.41
C LEU A 203 24.41 -2.48 -11.33
N GLY A 204 24.83 -3.12 -10.23
CA GLY A 204 26.20 -3.63 -10.04
C GLY A 204 26.52 -4.78 -10.99
N ILE A 205 25.65 -5.79 -11.07
CA ILE A 205 25.79 -6.93 -11.98
C ILE A 205 25.86 -6.44 -13.43
N GLU A 206 24.98 -5.53 -13.84
CA GLU A 206 24.99 -4.94 -15.19
C GLU A 206 26.29 -4.17 -15.47
N SER A 207 26.79 -3.44 -14.46
CA SER A 207 28.06 -2.71 -14.54
C SER A 207 29.24 -3.65 -14.74
N ILE A 208 29.34 -4.71 -13.93
CA ILE A 208 30.41 -5.72 -14.01
C ILE A 208 30.33 -6.48 -15.34
N SER A 209 29.13 -6.92 -15.75
CA SER A 209 28.92 -7.64 -17.02
C SER A 209 29.37 -6.81 -18.22
N SER A 210 29.08 -5.51 -18.23
CA SER A 210 29.55 -4.60 -19.27
C SER A 210 31.07 -4.41 -19.27
N LEU A 211 31.70 -4.33 -18.10
CA LEU A 211 33.14 -4.19 -17.98
C LEU A 211 33.90 -5.43 -18.45
N MET A 212 33.35 -6.62 -18.19
CA MET A 212 33.92 -7.89 -18.65
C MET A 212 33.90 -8.01 -20.18
N LYS A 213 32.86 -7.48 -20.84
CA LYS A 213 32.72 -7.47 -22.31
C LYS A 213 33.55 -6.38 -23.01
N SER A 214 34.04 -5.40 -22.27
CA SER A 214 34.78 -4.25 -22.81
C SER A 214 36.26 -4.56 -23.08
N LYS A 215 36.80 -3.98 -24.15
CA LYS A 215 38.25 -3.88 -24.38
C LYS A 215 38.96 -3.23 -23.18
N LYS A 216 40.21 -3.61 -22.91
CA LYS A 216 40.98 -3.14 -21.75
C LYS A 216 41.14 -1.61 -21.73
N SER A 217 41.37 -0.99 -22.90
CA SER A 217 41.55 0.46 -23.04
C SER A 217 40.32 1.28 -22.64
N THR A 218 39.10 0.75 -22.81
CA THR A 218 37.84 1.46 -22.51
C THR A 218 37.33 1.23 -21.08
N ARG A 219 37.96 0.33 -20.30
CA ARG A 219 37.50 -0.01 -18.94
C ARG A 219 37.48 1.18 -17.99
N ARG A 220 38.51 2.05 -18.01
CA ARG A 220 38.60 3.21 -17.12
C ARG A 220 37.46 4.22 -17.37
N ILE A 221 37.12 4.45 -18.64
CA ILE A 221 36.01 5.34 -19.04
C ILE A 221 34.67 4.75 -18.60
N LEU A 222 34.47 3.43 -18.82
CA LEU A 222 33.26 2.75 -18.40
C LEU A 222 33.06 2.79 -16.88
N TRP A 223 34.10 2.55 -16.08
CA TRP A 223 34.00 2.66 -14.62
C TRP A 223 33.48 4.02 -14.15
N LYS A 224 33.99 5.12 -14.73
CA LYS A 224 33.49 6.47 -14.44
C LYS A 224 32.00 6.60 -14.80
N LYS A 225 31.61 6.15 -16.00
CA LYS A 225 30.19 6.14 -16.42
C LYS A 225 29.31 5.32 -15.47
N ARG A 226 29.78 4.17 -14.99
CA ARG A 226 29.04 3.31 -14.03
C ARG A 226 28.91 3.96 -12.66
N ALA A 227 29.98 4.59 -12.16
CA ALA A 227 29.91 5.35 -10.92
C ALA A 227 28.86 6.46 -11.01
N VAL A 228 28.78 7.17 -12.14
CA VAL A 228 27.74 8.17 -12.37
C VAL A 228 26.33 7.57 -12.32
N VAL A 229 26.12 6.37 -12.88
CA VAL A 229 24.81 5.67 -12.79
C VAL A 229 24.43 5.40 -11.34
N PHE A 230 25.35 4.84 -10.54
CA PHE A 230 25.12 4.58 -9.12
C PHE A 230 24.84 5.88 -8.35
N LEU A 231 25.68 6.90 -8.53
CA LEU A 231 25.50 8.20 -7.88
C LEU A 231 24.18 8.86 -8.30
N THR A 232 23.76 8.70 -9.55
CA THR A 232 22.48 9.23 -10.05
C THR A 232 21.29 8.53 -9.39
N PHE A 233 21.35 7.20 -9.27
CA PHE A 233 20.31 6.44 -8.56
C PHE A 233 20.24 6.85 -7.08
N CYS A 234 21.39 6.87 -6.40
CA CYS A 234 21.49 7.29 -5.00
C CYS A 234 21.06 8.74 -4.80
N ALA A 235 21.34 9.65 -5.74
CA ALA A 235 20.86 11.03 -5.70
C ALA A 235 19.33 11.10 -5.78
N GLY A 236 18.70 10.26 -6.61
CA GLY A 236 17.24 10.10 -6.64
C GLY A 236 16.69 9.64 -5.30
N VAL A 237 17.27 8.59 -4.70
CA VAL A 237 16.87 8.12 -3.37
C VAL A 237 17.06 9.21 -2.31
N PHE A 238 18.24 9.83 -2.27
CA PHE A 238 18.59 10.88 -1.32
C PHE A 238 17.64 12.08 -1.41
N LEU A 239 17.20 12.47 -2.61
CA LEU A 239 16.24 13.56 -2.78
C LEU A 239 14.92 13.28 -2.03
N THR A 240 14.48 12.02 -1.98
CA THR A 240 13.29 11.63 -1.19
C THR A 240 13.53 11.62 0.33
N TYR A 241 14.78 11.67 0.78
CA TYR A 241 15.09 11.72 2.22
C TYR A 241 15.32 13.14 2.73
N LEU A 242 15.33 14.18 1.87
CA LEU A 242 15.53 15.56 2.31
C LEU A 242 14.60 16.00 3.46
N PRO A 243 13.29 15.65 3.50
CA PRO A 243 12.44 16.03 4.62
C PRO A 243 12.88 15.37 5.92
N ILE A 244 13.16 14.06 5.90
CA ILE A 244 13.64 13.30 7.07
C ILE A 244 15.00 13.84 7.54
N LEU A 245 15.92 14.13 6.62
CA LEU A 245 17.23 14.69 6.97
C LEU A 245 17.06 16.05 7.66
N THR A 246 16.17 16.90 7.15
CA THR A 246 15.83 18.19 7.77
C THR A 246 15.26 17.99 9.17
N PHE A 247 14.41 16.98 9.36
CA PHE A 247 13.92 16.60 10.69
C PHE A 247 15.08 16.18 11.60
N GLU A 248 15.95 15.29 11.15
CA GLU A 248 17.07 14.76 11.93
C GLU A 248 18.05 15.87 12.36
N PHE A 249 18.38 16.80 11.46
CA PHE A 249 19.22 17.97 11.80
C PHE A 249 18.57 18.83 12.89
N ARG A 250 17.24 19.00 12.87
CA ARG A 250 16.51 19.81 13.87
C ARG A 250 16.35 19.11 15.21
N HIS A 251 16.39 17.79 15.24
CA HIS A 251 16.10 16.98 16.44
C HIS A 251 17.32 16.18 16.92
N GLY A 252 18.54 16.55 16.50
CA GLY A 252 19.76 15.92 17.00
C GLY A 252 19.89 14.44 16.65
N PHE A 253 19.46 14.07 15.44
CA PHE A 253 19.55 12.73 14.84
C PHE A 253 18.84 11.64 15.66
N THR A 254 17.64 11.92 16.17
CA THR A 254 16.86 10.99 17.01
C THR A 254 16.56 9.66 16.33
N GLN A 255 16.11 9.67 15.08
CA GLN A 255 15.76 8.43 14.38
C GLN A 255 17.01 7.64 13.99
N THR A 256 18.10 8.33 13.65
CA THR A 256 19.40 7.70 13.36
C THR A 256 19.93 7.00 14.61
N LYS A 257 19.83 7.64 15.79
CA LYS A 257 20.17 7.03 17.08
C LYS A 257 19.29 5.82 17.38
N ALA A 258 17.98 5.94 17.20
CA ALA A 258 17.03 4.83 17.40
C ALA A 258 17.30 3.65 16.46
N PHE A 259 17.59 3.94 15.18
CA PHE A 259 17.99 2.94 14.19
C PHE A 259 19.29 2.26 14.58
N TRP A 260 20.32 3.03 14.95
CA TRP A 260 21.61 2.48 15.35
C TRP A 260 21.49 1.62 16.60
N GLN A 261 20.74 2.09 17.62
CA GLN A 261 20.48 1.33 18.83
C GLN A 261 19.73 0.02 18.52
N THR A 262 18.70 0.08 17.68
CA THR A 262 17.95 -1.11 17.25
C THR A 262 18.87 -2.09 16.53
N PHE A 263 19.70 -1.59 15.62
CA PHE A 263 20.64 -2.41 14.85
C PHE A 263 21.70 -3.06 15.75
N THR A 264 22.33 -2.29 16.64
CA THR A 264 23.34 -2.83 17.57
C THR A 264 22.73 -3.82 18.55
N GLN A 265 21.52 -3.58 19.04
CA GLN A 265 20.81 -4.54 19.88
C GLN A 265 20.52 -5.85 19.14
N ALA A 266 20.00 -5.76 17.91
CA ALA A 266 19.76 -6.93 17.08
C ALA A 266 21.05 -7.68 16.73
N ALA A 267 22.14 -6.97 16.45
CA ALA A 267 23.44 -7.56 16.08
C ALA A 267 24.16 -8.20 17.28
N LEU A 268 24.16 -7.56 18.44
CA LEU A 268 24.90 -8.03 19.63
C LEU A 268 24.12 -9.07 20.44
N TYR A 269 22.80 -8.90 20.57
CA TYR A 269 21.97 -9.74 21.44
C TYR A 269 21.06 -10.71 20.67
N ASN A 270 21.10 -10.70 19.33
CA ASN A 270 20.28 -11.57 18.48
C ASN A 270 18.77 -11.48 18.83
N SER A 271 18.32 -10.32 19.27
CA SER A 271 16.95 -10.07 19.76
C SER A 271 16.13 -9.26 18.76
N ALA A 272 14.81 -9.44 18.81
CA ALA A 272 13.87 -8.59 18.07
C ALA A 272 13.73 -7.23 18.78
N SER A 273 13.57 -6.17 17.99
CA SER A 273 13.31 -4.82 18.52
C SER A 273 11.88 -4.63 19.04
N VAL A 274 10.99 -5.57 18.71
CA VAL A 274 9.57 -5.56 19.09
C VAL A 274 9.25 -6.91 19.74
N GLY A 275 8.65 -6.89 20.92
CA GLY A 275 8.24 -8.09 21.66
C GLY A 275 6.99 -8.80 21.12
N GLN A 276 6.57 -8.51 19.88
CA GLN A 276 5.41 -9.12 19.23
C GLN A 276 5.83 -10.36 18.44
N THR A 277 4.91 -11.30 18.23
CA THR A 277 5.15 -12.48 17.38
C THR A 277 4.71 -12.21 15.95
N GLY A 278 5.61 -12.41 15.00
CA GLY A 278 5.32 -12.35 13.57
C GLY A 278 5.00 -13.71 12.97
N LEU A 279 4.98 -13.76 11.63
CA LEU A 279 4.90 -14.99 10.87
C LEU A 279 6.15 -15.86 11.14
N THR A 280 5.95 -17.17 11.22
CA THR A 280 7.05 -18.14 11.21
C THR A 280 7.71 -18.21 9.83
N LYS A 281 8.93 -18.72 9.73
CA LYS A 281 9.63 -18.92 8.43
C LYS A 281 8.80 -19.71 7.42
N LEU A 282 8.17 -20.81 7.86
CA LEU A 282 7.29 -21.58 6.98
C LEU A 282 6.08 -20.76 6.52
N GLN A 283 5.51 -19.92 7.39
CA GLN A 283 4.44 -19.01 7.03
C GLN A 283 4.91 -17.92 6.07
N ILE A 284 6.11 -17.35 6.23
CA ILE A 284 6.70 -16.38 5.30
C ILE A 284 6.80 -16.98 3.90
N LEU A 285 7.38 -18.18 3.77
CA LEU A 285 7.45 -18.90 2.50
C LEU A 285 6.06 -19.22 1.94
N HIS A 286 5.13 -19.67 2.79
CA HIS A 286 3.75 -19.94 2.39
C HIS A 286 3.06 -18.69 1.85
N TYR A 287 3.13 -17.55 2.55
CA TYR A 287 2.57 -16.28 2.09
C TYR A 287 3.21 -15.81 0.78
N PHE A 288 4.53 -15.93 0.64
CA PHE A 288 5.23 -15.61 -0.59
C PHE A 288 4.70 -16.41 -1.79
N LEU A 289 4.50 -17.73 -1.62
CA LEU A 289 3.97 -18.62 -2.66
C LEU A 289 2.46 -18.46 -2.90
N MET A 290 1.72 -18.05 -1.87
CA MET A 290 0.28 -17.80 -1.94
C MET A 290 -0.06 -16.58 -2.79
N ILE A 291 0.83 -15.62 -2.95
CA ILE A 291 0.56 -14.39 -3.73
C ILE A 291 0.20 -14.73 -5.18
N PRO A 292 1.05 -15.43 -5.96
CA PRO A 292 0.68 -15.81 -7.32
C PRO A 292 -0.48 -16.81 -7.38
N ALA A 293 -0.59 -17.70 -6.40
CA ALA A 293 -1.72 -18.62 -6.29
C ALA A 293 -3.06 -17.86 -6.14
N SER A 294 -3.06 -16.81 -5.32
CA SER A 294 -4.25 -16.00 -5.01
C SER A 294 -4.77 -15.25 -6.24
N PHE A 295 -3.90 -14.54 -6.98
CA PHE A 295 -4.37 -13.80 -8.15
C PHE A 295 -4.72 -14.71 -9.33
N LEU A 296 -4.09 -15.89 -9.45
CA LEU A 296 -4.46 -16.87 -10.46
C LEU A 296 -5.70 -17.70 -10.07
N ARG A 297 -6.09 -17.67 -8.79
CA ARG A 297 -7.07 -18.60 -8.17
C ARG A 297 -6.73 -20.07 -8.43
N LEU A 298 -5.45 -20.41 -8.24
CA LEU A 298 -4.93 -21.77 -8.36
C LEU A 298 -4.36 -22.23 -7.02
N GLY A 299 -4.20 -23.54 -6.83
CA GLY A 299 -3.41 -24.08 -5.72
C GLY A 299 -1.93 -23.68 -5.83
N ILE A 300 -1.19 -23.71 -4.72
CA ILE A 300 0.24 -23.40 -4.70
C ILE A 300 0.99 -24.35 -5.65
N GLU A 301 0.65 -25.63 -5.66
CA GLU A 301 1.28 -26.68 -6.47
C GLU A 301 1.08 -26.42 -7.96
N SER A 302 -0.14 -26.06 -8.36
CA SER A 302 -0.46 -25.70 -9.75
C SER A 302 0.27 -24.43 -10.19
N THR A 303 0.39 -23.47 -9.28
CA THR A 303 1.12 -22.22 -9.51
C THR A 303 2.61 -22.49 -9.69
N LEU A 304 3.21 -23.30 -8.83
CA LEU A 304 4.61 -23.73 -8.95
C LEU A 304 4.86 -24.49 -10.26
N GLY A 305 3.95 -25.38 -10.66
CA GLY A 305 4.00 -26.06 -11.96
C GLY A 305 3.98 -25.07 -13.14
N LEU A 306 3.11 -24.05 -13.08
CA LEU A 306 3.06 -22.99 -14.09
C LEU A 306 4.37 -22.20 -14.16
N PHE A 307 4.96 -21.84 -13.03
CA PHE A 307 6.27 -21.18 -13.00
C PHE A 307 7.36 -22.09 -13.56
N ALA A 308 7.41 -23.37 -13.19
CA ALA A 308 8.39 -24.33 -13.70
C ALA A 308 8.31 -24.44 -15.23
N VAL A 309 7.10 -24.57 -15.79
CA VAL A 309 6.88 -24.55 -17.25
C VAL A 309 7.32 -23.22 -17.86
N GLY A 310 7.00 -22.10 -17.21
CA GLY A 310 7.43 -20.77 -17.63
C GLY A 310 8.95 -20.62 -17.67
N PHE A 311 9.67 -21.14 -16.68
CA PHE A 311 11.14 -21.15 -16.65
C PHE A 311 11.71 -22.00 -17.78
N MET A 312 11.21 -23.24 -17.96
CA MET A 312 11.65 -24.11 -19.06
C MET A 312 11.43 -23.45 -20.42
N TYR A 313 10.27 -22.83 -20.62
CA TYR A 313 9.96 -22.09 -21.84
C TYR A 313 10.86 -20.85 -22.01
N PHE A 314 11.11 -20.06 -20.96
CA PHE A 314 11.99 -18.90 -21.03
C PHE A 314 13.43 -19.28 -21.45
N PHE A 315 13.96 -20.36 -20.86
CA PHE A 315 15.32 -20.83 -21.17
C PHE A 315 15.43 -21.49 -22.54
N SER A 316 14.39 -22.19 -23.04
CA SER A 316 14.40 -22.73 -24.41
C SER A 316 14.45 -21.61 -25.46
N GLN A 317 13.88 -20.45 -25.15
CA GLN A 317 13.90 -19.26 -26.02
C GLN A 317 15.19 -18.42 -25.89
N ARG A 318 16.20 -18.87 -25.12
CA ARG A 318 17.45 -18.12 -24.90
C ARG A 318 18.41 -18.15 -26.09
N ASN A 319 18.24 -19.07 -27.03
CA ASN A 319 19.11 -19.14 -28.23
C ASN A 319 18.63 -18.25 -29.40
N VAL A 320 17.41 -17.67 -29.31
CA VAL A 320 16.84 -16.84 -30.38
C VAL A 320 17.40 -15.42 -30.32
N LYS A 321 18.46 -15.14 -31.10
CA LYS A 321 19.10 -13.81 -31.17
C LYS A 321 18.10 -12.72 -31.56
N GLY A 322 17.91 -11.72 -30.71
CA GLY A 322 17.11 -10.52 -31.03
C GLY A 322 17.35 -9.37 -30.07
N GLU A 323 17.21 -8.12 -30.55
CA GLU A 323 17.43 -6.90 -29.75
C GLU A 323 16.57 -6.87 -28.47
N ASN A 324 15.32 -7.34 -28.56
CA ASN A 324 14.42 -7.43 -27.42
C ASN A 324 14.83 -8.49 -26.39
N GLN A 325 15.63 -9.49 -26.78
CA GLN A 325 16.01 -10.61 -25.92
C GLN A 325 16.81 -10.14 -24.70
N ASN A 326 17.69 -9.15 -24.89
CA ASN A 326 18.45 -8.53 -23.81
C ASN A 326 17.54 -7.87 -22.79
N LEU A 327 16.47 -7.20 -23.23
CA LEU A 327 15.54 -6.55 -22.32
C LEU A 327 14.78 -7.56 -21.45
N TYR A 328 14.42 -8.72 -22.01
CA TYR A 328 13.72 -9.76 -21.25
C TYR A 328 14.65 -10.50 -20.31
N GLY A 329 15.90 -10.73 -20.69
CA GLY A 329 16.92 -11.22 -19.77
C GLY A 329 17.12 -10.26 -18.59
N ARG A 330 17.16 -8.95 -18.85
CA ARG A 330 17.29 -7.92 -17.81
C ARG A 330 16.08 -7.84 -16.90
N ALA A 331 14.87 -7.85 -17.46
CA ALA A 331 13.64 -7.89 -16.67
C ALA A 331 13.55 -9.14 -15.80
N PHE A 332 13.83 -10.32 -16.37
CA PHE A 332 13.88 -11.57 -15.63
C PHE A 332 14.89 -11.50 -14.47
N GLY A 333 16.12 -11.06 -14.76
CA GLY A 333 17.17 -10.92 -13.75
C GLY A 333 16.80 -9.93 -12.65
N PHE A 334 16.25 -8.75 -13.01
CA PHE A 334 15.81 -7.76 -12.05
C PHE A 334 14.67 -8.28 -11.15
N LEU A 335 13.61 -8.81 -11.74
CA LEU A 335 12.45 -9.31 -11.00
C LEU A 335 12.79 -10.50 -10.11
N LEU A 336 13.59 -11.45 -10.60
CA LEU A 336 14.05 -12.59 -9.83
C LEU A 336 14.89 -12.12 -8.64
N LEU A 337 15.83 -11.19 -8.87
CA LEU A 337 16.68 -10.64 -7.82
C LEU A 337 15.87 -9.86 -6.78
N THR A 338 14.88 -9.07 -7.19
CA THR A 338 13.99 -8.38 -6.24
C THR A 338 13.19 -9.36 -5.40
N ALA A 339 12.61 -10.40 -6.02
CA ALA A 339 11.86 -11.41 -5.29
C ALA A 339 12.75 -12.14 -4.26
N THR A 340 13.94 -12.59 -4.67
CA THR A 340 14.83 -13.39 -3.82
C THR A 340 15.49 -12.57 -2.73
N VAL A 341 15.99 -11.37 -3.01
CA VAL A 341 16.60 -10.50 -2.00
C VAL A 341 15.57 -10.10 -0.95
N THR A 342 14.35 -9.74 -1.35
CA THR A 342 13.30 -9.34 -0.40
C THR A 342 12.84 -10.52 0.44
N LEU A 343 12.65 -11.70 -0.15
CA LEU A 343 12.34 -12.92 0.60
C LEU A 343 13.46 -13.30 1.57
N ALA A 344 14.72 -13.20 1.15
CA ALA A 344 15.87 -13.46 2.01
C ALA A 344 15.92 -12.50 3.21
N LEU A 345 15.61 -11.22 3.02
CA LEU A 345 15.49 -10.27 4.12
C LEU A 345 14.39 -10.67 5.10
N TYR A 346 13.25 -11.16 4.63
CA TYR A 346 12.14 -11.57 5.50
C TYR A 346 12.48 -12.84 6.28
N GLU A 347 13.05 -13.85 5.62
CA GLU A 347 13.47 -15.12 6.26
C GLU A 347 14.60 -14.95 7.28
N THR A 348 15.46 -13.95 7.07
CA THR A 348 16.59 -13.64 7.97
C THR A 348 16.26 -12.57 9.01
N SER A 349 15.10 -11.90 8.88
CA SER A 349 14.65 -10.88 9.83
C SER A 349 14.43 -11.47 11.22
N LYS A 350 14.97 -10.80 12.23
CA LYS A 350 14.66 -11.06 13.64
C LYS A 350 13.41 -10.32 14.10
N ASN A 351 13.10 -9.21 13.44
CA ASN A 351 11.86 -8.49 13.68
C ASN A 351 10.68 -9.27 13.07
N PRO A 352 9.49 -9.18 13.70
CA PRO A 352 8.27 -9.78 13.19
C PRO A 352 8.01 -9.43 11.73
N VAL A 353 7.81 -10.45 10.90
CA VAL A 353 7.31 -10.26 9.53
C VAL A 353 5.81 -10.43 9.54
N TRP A 354 5.09 -9.46 8.98
CA TRP A 354 3.63 -9.47 8.89
C TRP A 354 3.17 -9.71 7.45
N GLN A 355 1.93 -10.13 7.27
CA GLN A 355 1.35 -10.39 5.95
C GLN A 355 1.43 -9.16 5.03
N TYR A 356 1.23 -7.96 5.59
CA TYR A 356 1.26 -6.74 4.80
C TYR A 356 2.64 -6.34 4.29
N HIS A 357 3.73 -6.91 4.85
CA HIS A 357 5.06 -6.69 4.29
C HIS A 357 5.14 -7.19 2.83
N PHE A 358 4.27 -8.11 2.43
CA PHE A 358 4.23 -8.62 1.07
C PHE A 358 3.54 -7.69 0.05
N VAL A 359 2.98 -6.54 0.47
CA VAL A 359 2.41 -5.54 -0.44
C VAL A 359 3.49 -5.05 -1.42
N GLY A 360 3.30 -5.36 -2.70
CA GLY A 360 4.22 -5.06 -3.80
C GLY A 360 4.66 -6.31 -4.59
N PHE A 361 4.70 -7.49 -3.96
CA PHE A 361 5.11 -8.75 -4.62
C PHE A 361 4.16 -9.17 -5.75
N GLU A 362 2.89 -8.76 -5.69
CA GLU A 362 1.90 -9.03 -6.72
C GLU A 362 2.37 -8.55 -8.10
N VAL A 363 2.88 -7.31 -8.14
CA VAL A 363 3.39 -6.71 -9.37
C VAL A 363 4.67 -7.40 -9.82
N ILE A 364 5.53 -7.82 -8.89
CA ILE A 364 6.71 -8.63 -9.21
C ILE A 364 6.27 -9.90 -9.95
N PHE A 365 5.39 -10.70 -9.35
CA PHE A 365 4.96 -11.98 -9.91
C PHE A 365 4.17 -11.84 -11.22
N LEU A 366 3.32 -10.82 -11.36
CA LEU A 366 2.59 -10.55 -12.59
C LEU A 366 3.53 -10.17 -13.74
N LEU A 367 4.51 -9.29 -13.49
CA LEU A 367 5.54 -8.98 -14.48
C LEU A 367 6.39 -10.22 -14.79
N PHE A 368 6.70 -11.03 -13.76
CA PHE A 368 7.51 -12.24 -13.91
C PHE A 368 6.81 -13.27 -14.80
N LEU A 369 5.52 -13.53 -14.61
CA LEU A 369 4.70 -14.41 -15.46
C LEU A 369 4.73 -13.97 -16.94
N VAL A 370 4.53 -12.68 -17.19
CA VAL A 370 4.58 -12.16 -18.56
C VAL A 370 5.97 -12.29 -19.18
N VAL A 371 7.03 -12.07 -18.41
CA VAL A 371 8.42 -12.23 -18.89
C VAL A 371 8.74 -13.69 -19.19
N LEU A 372 8.31 -14.62 -18.34
CA LEU A 372 8.51 -16.06 -18.52
C LEU A 372 7.86 -16.54 -19.83
N PHE A 373 6.60 -16.20 -20.05
CA PHE A 373 5.84 -16.63 -21.22
C PHE A 373 5.91 -15.68 -22.42
N ARG A 374 6.99 -14.89 -22.51
CA ARG A 374 7.18 -13.94 -23.61
C ARG A 374 7.01 -14.62 -24.99
N GLY A 375 6.25 -14.00 -25.87
CA GLY A 375 5.99 -14.52 -27.22
C GLY A 375 5.03 -15.72 -27.30
N SER A 376 4.62 -16.32 -26.18
CA SER A 376 3.64 -17.40 -26.19
C SER A 376 2.23 -16.85 -26.41
N LYS A 377 1.75 -16.90 -27.67
CA LYS A 377 0.38 -16.49 -28.01
C LYS A 377 -0.67 -17.32 -27.26
N MET A 378 -0.38 -18.60 -27.04
CA MET A 378 -1.25 -19.52 -26.31
C MET A 378 -1.40 -19.09 -24.85
N PHE A 379 -0.30 -18.79 -24.17
CA PHE A 379 -0.34 -18.30 -22.78
C PHE A 379 -1.13 -16.99 -22.67
N ILE A 380 -0.87 -16.03 -23.56
CA ILE A 380 -1.61 -14.76 -23.53
C ILE A 380 -3.11 -14.97 -23.79
N ARG A 381 -3.49 -15.79 -24.78
CA ARG A 381 -4.90 -16.09 -25.05
C ARG A 381 -5.57 -16.84 -23.90
N GLY A 382 -4.94 -17.91 -23.41
CA GLY A 382 -5.44 -18.69 -22.28
C GLY A 382 -5.56 -17.85 -21.01
N GLY A 383 -4.56 -17.03 -20.72
CA GLY A 383 -4.57 -16.10 -19.59
C GLY A 383 -5.64 -15.02 -19.71
N LEU A 384 -5.93 -14.50 -20.92
CA LEU A 384 -7.03 -13.57 -21.14
C LEU A 384 -8.40 -14.25 -21.00
N ILE A 385 -8.56 -15.48 -21.48
CA ILE A 385 -9.79 -16.27 -21.31
C ILE A 385 -10.01 -16.54 -19.82
N TRP A 386 -9.00 -17.06 -19.12
CA TRP A 386 -9.06 -17.31 -17.68
C TRP A 386 -9.34 -16.04 -16.90
N GLY A 387 -8.63 -14.95 -17.20
CA GLY A 387 -8.87 -13.66 -16.55
C GLY A 387 -10.29 -13.14 -16.80
N SER A 388 -10.86 -13.35 -17.99
CA SER A 388 -12.25 -12.97 -18.29
C SER A 388 -13.25 -13.80 -17.48
N ILE A 389 -13.00 -15.11 -17.31
CA ILE A 389 -13.79 -15.96 -16.41
C ILE A 389 -13.70 -15.42 -14.98
N LEU A 390 -12.50 -15.05 -14.52
CA LEU A 390 -12.31 -14.46 -13.19
C LEU A 390 -13.05 -13.13 -13.03
N VAL A 391 -13.11 -12.26 -14.05
CA VAL A 391 -13.95 -11.04 -14.04
C VAL A 391 -15.41 -11.42 -13.84
N ILE A 392 -15.93 -12.38 -14.61
CA ILE A 392 -17.34 -12.78 -14.51
C ILE A 392 -17.64 -13.31 -13.11
N LEU A 393 -16.79 -14.21 -12.58
CA LEU A 393 -16.94 -14.73 -11.23
C LEU A 393 -16.84 -13.64 -10.16
N TYR A 394 -15.93 -12.68 -10.34
CA TYR A 394 -15.81 -11.52 -9.47
C TYR A 394 -17.06 -10.65 -9.51
N MET A 395 -17.60 -10.35 -10.70
CA MET A 395 -18.84 -9.58 -10.86
C MET A 395 -20.05 -10.30 -10.25
N VAL A 396 -20.18 -11.61 -10.44
CA VAL A 396 -21.22 -12.42 -9.79
C VAL A 396 -21.08 -12.35 -8.26
N SER A 397 -19.86 -12.52 -7.74
CA SER A 397 -19.61 -12.38 -6.31
C SER A 397 -19.94 -10.97 -5.80
N TYR A 398 -19.60 -9.95 -6.58
CA TYR A 398 -19.83 -8.56 -6.24
C TYR A 398 -21.31 -8.18 -6.25
N THR A 399 -22.12 -8.75 -7.16
CA THR A 399 -23.57 -8.51 -7.16
C THR A 399 -24.23 -8.98 -5.86
N LYS A 400 -23.70 -10.04 -5.24
CA LYS A 400 -24.17 -10.52 -3.92
C LYS A 400 -23.80 -9.57 -2.79
N THR A 401 -22.62 -8.94 -2.87
CA THR A 401 -22.22 -7.90 -1.91
C THR A 401 -22.82 -6.54 -2.26
N PHE A 402 -23.48 -6.40 -3.42
CA PHE A 402 -24.10 -5.16 -3.85
C PHE A 402 -25.34 -4.79 -3.04
N SER A 403 -26.08 -5.74 -2.52
CA SER A 403 -27.21 -5.44 -1.64
C SER A 403 -26.81 -5.25 -0.18
N VAL A 404 -25.55 -5.46 0.20
CA VAL A 404 -25.11 -5.33 1.59
C VAL A 404 -25.05 -3.85 1.95
N ASP A 405 -25.84 -3.46 2.94
CA ASP A 405 -25.82 -2.12 3.51
C ASP A 405 -24.46 -1.86 4.18
N PRO A 406 -23.69 -0.83 3.74
CA PRO A 406 -22.43 -0.43 4.37
C PRO A 406 -22.52 -0.21 5.89
N LEU A 407 -23.70 0.12 6.41
CA LEU A 407 -23.96 0.31 7.84
C LEU A 407 -23.88 -0.97 8.67
N THR A 408 -23.96 -2.15 8.04
CA THR A 408 -23.93 -3.46 8.72
C THR A 408 -22.52 -3.97 9.03
N ILE A 409 -21.50 -3.27 8.54
CA ILE A 409 -20.09 -3.59 8.78
C ILE A 409 -19.43 -2.39 9.47
N SER A 410 -18.39 -2.63 10.28
CA SER A 410 -17.64 -1.54 10.92
C SER A 410 -16.77 -0.78 9.90
N SER A 411 -17.41 0.13 9.17
CA SER A 411 -16.88 0.91 8.06
C SER A 411 -16.91 2.42 8.34
N LEU A 412 -16.37 3.22 7.42
CA LEU A 412 -16.49 4.68 7.49
C LEU A 412 -17.96 5.12 7.61
N SER A 413 -18.85 4.53 6.81
CA SER A 413 -20.26 4.93 6.76
C SER A 413 -20.99 4.72 8.09
N THR A 414 -20.75 3.59 8.76
CA THR A 414 -21.37 3.29 10.06
C THR A 414 -20.89 4.23 11.15
N LYS A 415 -19.57 4.47 11.19
CA LYS A 415 -18.98 5.39 12.17
C LYS A 415 -19.42 6.82 11.93
N GLN A 416 -19.55 7.22 10.67
CA GLN A 416 -20.12 8.53 10.32
C GLN A 416 -21.57 8.65 10.80
N ASN A 417 -22.42 7.64 10.55
CA ASN A 417 -23.81 7.63 11.03
C ASN A 417 -23.89 7.72 12.56
N ILE A 418 -23.01 7.01 13.29
CA ILE A 418 -22.90 7.10 14.74
C ILE A 418 -22.60 8.54 15.19
N VAL A 419 -21.60 9.18 14.56
CA VAL A 419 -21.19 10.54 14.90
C VAL A 419 -22.27 11.56 14.56
N GLU A 420 -22.90 11.44 13.39
CA GLU A 420 -24.04 12.28 12.98
C GLU A 420 -25.17 12.16 13.99
N LYS A 421 -25.52 10.94 14.42
CA LYS A 421 -26.57 10.72 15.41
C LYS A 421 -26.28 11.40 16.76
N ILE A 422 -25.02 11.33 17.22
CA ILE A 422 -24.58 11.99 18.45
C ILE A 422 -24.62 13.51 18.29
N LEU A 423 -24.18 14.04 17.14
CA LEU A 423 -24.18 15.49 16.87
C LEU A 423 -25.60 16.06 16.75
N GLU A 424 -26.55 15.30 16.19
CA GLU A 424 -27.96 15.69 16.11
C GLU A 424 -28.62 15.77 17.51
N ASP A 425 -28.34 14.82 18.39
CA ASP A 425 -28.89 14.80 19.77
C ASP A 425 -28.14 15.75 20.72
N GLY A 426 -26.84 15.95 20.50
CA GLY A 426 -25.93 16.75 21.30
C GLY A 426 -26.08 18.27 21.17
N GLN A 427 -27.27 18.80 21.46
CA GLN A 427 -27.59 20.23 21.42
C GLN A 427 -26.92 21.05 22.56
N LYS A 428 -26.38 20.37 23.58
CA LYS A 428 -25.62 20.95 24.70
C LYS A 428 -24.20 20.40 24.69
N PRO A 429 -23.21 21.08 25.31
CA PRO A 429 -21.86 20.54 25.45
C PRO A 429 -21.88 19.11 26.02
N PHE A 430 -21.20 18.19 25.34
CA PHE A 430 -21.17 16.78 25.69
C PHE A 430 -19.75 16.22 25.57
N THR A 431 -19.51 15.11 26.26
CA THR A 431 -18.27 14.34 26.17
C THR A 431 -18.55 12.99 25.49
N VAL A 432 -17.61 12.52 24.69
CA VAL A 432 -17.68 11.19 24.07
C VAL A 432 -16.53 10.34 24.59
N PHE A 433 -16.86 9.12 25.03
CA PHE A 433 -15.88 8.09 25.29
C PHE A 433 -16.13 6.93 24.36
N VAL A 434 -15.07 6.46 23.70
CA VAL A 434 -15.14 5.30 22.81
C VAL A 434 -14.33 4.18 23.43
N TYR A 435 -14.93 3.00 23.51
CA TYR A 435 -14.20 1.80 23.88
C TYR A 435 -13.26 1.40 22.75
N SER A 436 -11.96 1.38 23.01
CA SER A 436 -10.93 0.93 22.08
C SER A 436 -9.88 0.11 22.83
N PRO A 437 -9.66 -1.17 22.46
CA PRO A 437 -8.59 -1.98 23.04
C PRO A 437 -7.20 -1.37 22.82
N ALA A 438 -7.04 -0.61 21.73
CA ALA A 438 -5.80 0.08 21.39
C ALA A 438 -5.59 1.39 22.16
N ILE A 439 -6.48 1.75 23.11
CA ILE A 439 -6.51 3.01 23.88
C ILE A 439 -6.89 4.23 23.02
N TYR A 440 -6.45 4.27 21.76
CA TYR A 440 -6.69 5.38 20.85
C TYR A 440 -8.03 5.29 20.12
N THR A 441 -8.64 6.45 19.90
CA THR A 441 -9.98 6.63 19.31
C THR A 441 -9.92 7.46 18.02
N TYR A 442 -8.83 7.31 17.24
CA TYR A 442 -8.52 8.18 16.10
C TYR A 442 -9.62 8.23 15.05
N ASP A 443 -10.31 7.12 14.83
CA ASP A 443 -11.46 7.00 13.93
C ASP A 443 -12.56 7.98 14.30
N TYR A 444 -13.04 7.95 15.55
CA TYR A 444 -14.06 8.88 16.01
C TYR A 444 -13.52 10.29 16.18
N ASP A 445 -12.29 10.46 16.70
CA ASP A 445 -11.65 11.77 16.85
C ASP A 445 -11.67 12.57 15.54
N TYR A 446 -11.29 11.91 14.43
CA TYR A 446 -11.30 12.54 13.12
C TYR A 446 -12.73 12.85 12.64
N LEU A 447 -13.66 11.91 12.80
CA LEU A 447 -15.03 12.09 12.34
C LEU A 447 -15.73 13.23 13.09
N PHE A 448 -15.50 13.37 14.40
CA PHE A 448 -15.99 14.51 15.16
C PHE A 448 -15.30 15.83 14.75
N GLU A 449 -14.00 15.83 14.44
CA GLU A 449 -13.31 17.00 13.90
C GLU A 449 -13.90 17.43 12.53
N TRP A 450 -14.18 16.46 11.65
CA TRP A 450 -14.72 16.70 10.33
C TRP A 450 -16.19 17.14 10.34
N LEU A 451 -17.05 16.39 11.02
CA LEU A 451 -18.51 16.59 11.00
C LEU A 451 -18.96 17.64 12.01
N GLY A 452 -18.26 17.79 13.14
CA GLY A 452 -18.67 18.66 14.24
C GLY A 452 -18.43 20.15 14.04
N ARG A 453 -17.58 20.56 13.08
CA ARG A 453 -17.29 21.96 12.65
C ARG A 453 -17.31 23.02 13.77
N GLY A 454 -16.78 22.71 14.96
CA GLY A 454 -16.62 23.66 16.08
C GLY A 454 -17.48 23.41 17.33
N ASN A 455 -18.52 22.57 17.28
CA ASN A 455 -19.34 22.24 18.46
C ASN A 455 -18.72 21.14 19.33
N TYR A 456 -17.86 20.30 18.73
CA TYR A 456 -17.13 19.27 19.46
C TYR A 456 -15.85 19.86 20.07
N ARG A 457 -15.76 19.89 21.40
CA ARG A 457 -14.53 20.20 22.13
C ARG A 457 -13.90 18.89 22.61
N LYS A 458 -12.76 18.52 22.01
CA LYS A 458 -11.95 17.36 22.41
C LYS A 458 -11.44 17.48 23.85
N ASP A 459 -11.27 18.70 24.32
CA ASP A 459 -10.86 19.02 25.68
C ASP A 459 -12.05 19.50 26.50
N VAL A 460 -12.73 18.54 27.12
CA VAL A 460 -13.49 18.79 28.34
C VAL A 460 -12.65 18.30 29.51
N SER A 461 -11.45 18.85 29.62
CA SER A 461 -10.77 18.82 30.89
C SER A 461 -11.39 19.93 31.75
N GLN A 462 -12.11 19.50 32.79
CA GLN A 462 -12.48 20.25 34.00
C GLN A 462 -13.84 20.97 34.11
N GLU A 463 -14.66 21.11 33.07
CA GLU A 463 -16.05 21.54 33.30
C GLU A 463 -16.95 20.36 33.69
N LYS A 464 -17.84 20.56 34.67
CA LYS A 464 -18.89 19.61 35.08
C LYS A 464 -19.83 19.34 33.90
N ILE A 465 -19.42 18.48 32.98
CA ILE A 465 -20.29 18.07 31.87
C ILE A 465 -21.26 17.01 32.37
N SER A 466 -22.53 17.34 32.25
CA SER A 466 -23.66 16.51 32.65
C SER A 466 -24.08 15.50 31.59
N LEU A 467 -23.62 15.62 30.33
CA LEU A 467 -24.04 14.78 29.21
C LEU A 467 -22.86 14.02 28.58
N ILE A 468 -22.93 12.69 28.59
CA ILE A 468 -21.87 11.79 28.09
C ILE A 468 -22.46 10.80 27.10
N TYR A 469 -21.73 10.53 26.01
CA TYR A 469 -22.00 9.43 25.10
C TYR A 469 -20.89 8.38 25.19
N LEU A 470 -21.27 7.12 25.40
CA LEU A 470 -20.36 5.99 25.34
C LEU A 470 -20.56 5.25 24.02
N ILE A 471 -19.53 5.15 23.19
CA ILE A 471 -19.54 4.33 21.98
C ILE A 471 -18.84 3.02 22.27
N ILE A 472 -19.57 1.91 22.17
CA ILE A 472 -19.11 0.56 22.55
C ILE A 472 -19.30 -0.36 21.34
N PRO A 473 -18.23 -0.63 20.57
CA PRO A 473 -18.24 -1.66 19.53
C PRO A 473 -18.60 -3.03 20.12
N GLU A 474 -18.96 -3.99 19.26
CA GLU A 474 -19.25 -5.37 19.69
C GLU A 474 -18.10 -5.94 20.54
N THR A 475 -18.39 -6.23 21.80
CA THR A 475 -17.44 -6.73 22.79
C THR A 475 -18.15 -7.63 23.80
N SER A 476 -17.40 -8.29 24.68
CA SER A 476 -17.98 -9.15 25.71
C SER A 476 -18.71 -8.33 26.77
N GLN A 477 -19.77 -8.91 27.34
CA GLN A 477 -20.58 -8.26 28.38
C GLN A 477 -19.73 -7.76 29.58
N PRO A 478 -18.74 -8.51 30.10
CA PRO A 478 -17.89 -8.03 31.19
C PRO A 478 -17.08 -6.78 30.83
N ILE A 479 -16.50 -6.75 29.63
CA ILE A 479 -15.72 -5.60 29.14
C ILE A 479 -16.62 -4.38 28.97
N ARG A 480 -17.81 -4.60 28.42
CA ARG A 480 -18.82 -3.56 28.25
C ARG A 480 -19.20 -2.94 29.60
N ASP A 481 -19.53 -3.77 30.59
CA ASP A 481 -19.99 -3.29 31.89
C ASP A 481 -18.87 -2.60 32.69
N ASP A 482 -17.63 -3.13 32.61
CA ASP A 482 -16.44 -2.50 33.16
C ASP A 482 -16.20 -1.11 32.55
N PHE A 483 -16.26 -0.99 31.23
CA PHE A 483 -16.08 0.29 30.55
C PHE A 483 -17.16 1.33 30.94
N ILE A 484 -18.42 0.90 31.04
CA ILE A 484 -19.54 1.77 31.46
C ILE A 484 -19.33 2.25 32.89
N GLU A 485 -18.98 1.35 33.81
CA GLU A 485 -18.78 1.68 35.22
C GLU A 485 -17.54 2.57 35.41
N TYR A 486 -16.44 2.28 34.71
CA TYR A 486 -15.22 3.08 34.75
C TYR A 486 -15.43 4.51 34.25
N LYS A 487 -16.17 4.71 33.15
CA LYS A 487 -16.38 6.03 32.54
C LYS A 487 -17.58 6.79 33.11
N THR A 488 -18.66 6.09 33.47
CA THR A 488 -19.91 6.67 33.97
C THR A 488 -20.53 5.81 35.08
N PRO A 489 -19.96 5.81 36.30
CA PRO A 489 -20.44 5.02 37.42
C PRO A 489 -21.95 5.12 37.65
N LYS A 490 -22.62 4.01 37.92
CA LYS A 490 -24.10 3.97 38.05
C LYS A 490 -24.65 4.83 39.19
N ASN A 491 -23.87 5.06 40.25
CA ASN A 491 -24.27 5.92 41.36
C ASN A 491 -24.32 7.40 41.00
N ARG A 492 -23.60 7.83 39.95
CA ARG A 492 -23.51 9.23 39.52
C ARG A 492 -24.25 9.51 38.22
N PHE A 493 -24.34 8.54 37.31
CA PHE A 493 -24.94 8.73 36.00
C PHE A 493 -26.10 7.77 35.75
N ILE A 494 -27.15 8.27 35.09
CA ILE A 494 -28.29 7.47 34.63
C ILE A 494 -28.24 7.31 33.10
N THR A 495 -28.75 6.18 32.60
CA THR A 495 -28.88 5.96 31.15
C THR A 495 -30.15 6.64 30.67
N VAL A 496 -30.01 7.58 29.75
CA VAL A 496 -31.15 8.28 29.14
C VAL A 496 -31.68 7.51 27.94
N THR A 497 -30.78 7.07 27.06
CA THR A 497 -31.15 6.27 25.90
C THR A 497 -29.98 5.38 25.48
N THR A 498 -30.28 4.35 24.71
CA THR A 498 -29.29 3.47 24.08
C THR A 498 -29.68 3.29 22.62
N TRP A 499 -28.75 3.59 21.73
CA TRP A 499 -28.88 3.33 20.30
C TRP A 499 -28.07 2.10 19.93
N LYS A 500 -28.66 1.21 19.14
CA LYS A 500 -27.96 0.05 18.55
C LYS A 500 -27.84 0.27 17.06
N PHE A 501 -26.63 0.18 16.55
CA PHE A 501 -26.33 0.35 15.13
C PHE A 501 -26.24 -1.01 14.42
N PRO A 502 -26.41 -1.06 13.09
CA PRO A 502 -26.45 -2.33 12.37
C PRO A 502 -25.14 -3.14 12.43
N ASP A 503 -23.99 -2.50 12.62
CA ASP A 503 -22.70 -3.17 12.86
C ASP A 503 -22.52 -3.67 14.31
N ARG A 504 -23.60 -3.67 15.10
CA ARG A 504 -23.67 -4.07 16.51
C ARG A 504 -22.95 -3.13 17.48
N THR A 505 -22.51 -1.96 17.03
CA THR A 505 -22.05 -0.91 17.94
C THR A 505 -23.22 -0.37 18.75
N GLU A 506 -23.04 -0.26 20.07
CA GLU A 506 -23.98 0.40 20.97
C GLU A 506 -23.49 1.82 21.29
N VAL A 507 -24.40 2.77 21.32
CA VAL A 507 -24.14 4.12 21.84
C VAL A 507 -25.06 4.38 23.02
N ILE A 508 -24.48 4.65 24.19
CA ILE A 508 -25.22 4.87 25.43
C ILE A 508 -25.13 6.35 25.80
N LYS A 509 -26.28 7.02 25.83
CA LYS A 509 -26.41 8.39 26.36
C LYS A 509 -26.57 8.34 27.87
N ARG A 510 -25.70 9.03 28.59
CA ARG A 510 -25.63 9.07 30.05
C ARG A 510 -25.74 10.51 30.51
N GLU A 511 -26.57 10.75 31.53
CA GLU A 511 -26.69 12.07 32.17
C GLU A 511 -26.38 11.99 33.67
N GLU A 512 -25.77 13.05 34.22
CA GLU A 512 -25.48 13.14 35.65
C GLU A 512 -26.79 13.18 36.46
N ASN A 513 -26.87 12.32 37.47
CA ASN A 513 -28.03 12.20 38.32
C ASN A 513 -28.11 13.40 39.27
N LYS A 514 -29.04 14.32 38.98
CA LYS A 514 -29.25 15.55 39.74
C LYS A 514 -29.62 15.32 41.21
N SER A 515 -30.16 14.15 41.57
CA SER A 515 -30.49 13.86 42.98
C SER A 515 -29.22 13.73 43.84
N THR A 516 -28.15 13.18 43.29
CA THR A 516 -26.86 12.95 43.96
C THR A 516 -26.04 14.23 44.17
N VAL A 517 -26.30 15.28 43.38
CA VAL A 517 -25.56 16.55 43.43
C VAL A 517 -26.04 17.46 44.57
N LYS A 518 -27.20 17.18 45.20
CA LYS A 518 -27.70 17.97 46.33
C LYS A 518 -27.08 17.59 47.68
N ASP A 519 -26.44 16.43 47.76
CA ASP A 519 -25.89 15.88 49.01
C ASP A 519 -24.35 16.02 49.11
N GLN A 520 -23.73 16.75 48.17
CA GLN A 520 -22.32 17.14 48.16
C GLN A 520 -22.21 18.66 48.05
#